data_AF-A0A432MMD9-F1
#
_entry.id   AF-A0A432MMD9-F1
#
_cell.length_a   1.000
_cell.length_b   1.000
_cell.length_c   1.000
_cell.angle_alpha   90.00
_cell.angle_beta   90.00
_cell.angle_gamma   90.00
#
_symmetry.space_group_name_H-M   'P 1'
#
loop_
_entity.id
_entity.type
_entity.pdbx_description
1 polymer ?
#
loop_
_entity_poly.entity_id
_entity_poly.type
_entity_poly.pdbx_seq_one_letter_code
_entity_poly.pdbx_strand_id
1 'polypeptide(L)'
;MSPPPIRYPLPTLALLVLLAVLSWWGRDWLSAAGAAVRSGIDRIASGPPVPSSSDPMQGDGGIVRKVLLLRDGVEATDRPDGTTVETIGRRIFADVYDVWPLTGEPTHYRIGNRRPIGWVPAEEVLPWDTRIVLIPEPGRIALADEPGGSDRALVEVDGTPLPVVDWRGGDLRIVAWELGKGWERVSRSGWVRVGQVNGTLGALVSRTELLELLRRSLDVSPAEARALRVLTLLGRMAPGESIRAEQVEEVERALSGGGELGGSPSIDREALSDRLGRLNDEWEADATWSGIEYRAIPLNDLSG
;
A
#
# COMPACT_ATOMS: atom_id res chain seq x y z
N MET A 1 -66.93 5.18 -33.52
CA MET A 1 -66.18 4.18 -32.72
C MET A 1 -65.22 4.95 -31.83
N SER A 2 -65.57 5.16 -30.57
CA SER A 2 -64.69 5.84 -29.61
C SER A 2 -63.79 4.80 -28.95
N PRO A 3 -62.46 5.02 -28.85
CA PRO A 3 -61.58 4.07 -28.19
C PRO A 3 -61.87 4.03 -26.68
N PRO A 4 -61.65 2.89 -26.00
CA PRO A 4 -61.95 2.76 -24.58
C PRO A 4 -60.96 3.59 -23.75
N PRO A 5 -61.39 4.12 -22.58
CA PRO A 5 -60.50 4.89 -21.70
C PRO A 5 -59.52 3.94 -21.03
N ILE A 6 -58.25 4.00 -21.44
CA ILE A 6 -57.16 3.27 -20.78
C ILE A 6 -56.89 3.96 -19.44
N ARG A 7 -57.43 3.41 -18.35
CA ARG A 7 -57.13 3.83 -16.98
C ARG A 7 -55.88 3.10 -16.52
N TYR A 8 -54.71 3.70 -16.71
CA TYR A 8 -53.53 3.27 -15.96
C TYR A 8 -53.70 3.71 -14.51
N PRO A 9 -53.68 2.80 -13.52
CA PRO A 9 -53.67 3.21 -12.12
C PRO A 9 -52.44 4.10 -11.90
N LEU A 10 -52.65 5.28 -11.33
CA LEU A 10 -51.59 6.18 -10.86
C LEU A 10 -50.39 5.47 -10.19
N PRO A 11 -50.56 4.43 -9.35
CA PRO A 11 -49.42 3.70 -8.78
C PRO A 11 -48.58 2.96 -9.83
N THR A 12 -49.16 2.48 -10.93
CA THR A 12 -48.41 1.80 -12.00
C THR A 12 -47.58 2.78 -12.82
N LEU A 13 -48.09 4.00 -13.03
CA LEU A 13 -47.34 5.10 -13.65
C LEU A 13 -46.19 5.56 -12.75
N ALA A 14 -46.43 5.70 -11.44
CA ALA A 14 -45.38 6.04 -10.48
C ALA A 14 -44.28 4.97 -10.43
N LEU A 15 -44.66 3.68 -10.46
CA LEU A 15 -43.71 2.57 -10.48
C LEU A 15 -42.87 2.54 -11.78
N LEU A 16 -43.50 2.80 -12.93
CA LEU A 16 -42.78 2.88 -14.21
C LEU A 16 -41.83 4.08 -14.26
N VAL A 17 -42.23 5.22 -13.70
CA VAL A 17 -41.35 6.40 -13.58
C VAL A 17 -40.19 6.09 -12.62
N LEU A 18 -40.46 5.44 -11.48
CA LEU A 18 -39.43 5.05 -10.52
C LEU A 18 -38.44 4.04 -11.13
N LEU A 19 -38.93 3.04 -11.85
CA LEU A 19 -38.11 2.06 -12.56
C LEU A 19 -37.33 2.72 -13.70
N ALA A 20 -37.91 3.68 -14.42
CA ALA A 20 -37.20 4.43 -15.46
C ALA A 20 -36.10 5.31 -14.85
N VAL A 21 -36.35 5.97 -13.71
CA VAL A 21 -35.36 6.77 -12.98
C VAL A 21 -34.25 5.87 -12.41
N LEU A 22 -34.60 4.74 -11.79
CA LEU A 22 -33.63 3.75 -11.29
C LEU A 22 -32.82 3.12 -12.41
N SER A 23 -33.43 2.85 -13.56
CA SER A 23 -32.73 2.32 -14.74
C SER A 23 -31.84 3.37 -15.40
N TRP A 24 -32.23 4.64 -15.35
CA TRP A 24 -31.43 5.76 -15.85
C TRP A 24 -30.25 6.05 -14.93
N TRP A 25 -30.47 6.13 -13.61
CA TRP A 25 -29.40 6.19 -12.60
C TRP A 25 -28.49 4.97 -12.64
N GLY A 26 -29.06 3.77 -12.84
CA GLY A 26 -28.31 2.54 -13.00
C GLY A 26 -27.47 2.52 -14.27
N ARG A 27 -27.96 3.09 -15.38
CA ARG A 27 -27.17 3.26 -16.61
C ARG A 27 -26.05 4.28 -16.45
N ASP A 28 -26.28 5.38 -15.77
CA ASP A 28 -25.25 6.39 -15.53
C ASP A 28 -24.18 5.84 -14.56
N TRP A 29 -24.57 5.10 -13.51
CA TRP A 29 -23.65 4.38 -12.62
C TRP A 29 -22.90 3.24 -13.32
N LEU A 30 -23.56 2.43 -14.17
CA LEU A 30 -22.90 1.38 -14.95
C LEU A 30 -22.03 1.94 -16.08
N SER A 31 -22.34 3.13 -16.60
CA SER A 31 -21.47 3.83 -17.56
C SER A 31 -20.26 4.45 -16.87
N ALA A 32 -20.40 4.96 -15.64
CA ALA A 32 -19.30 5.45 -14.81
C ALA A 32 -18.41 4.31 -14.28
N ALA A 33 -19.00 3.22 -13.80
CA ALA A 33 -18.28 2.02 -13.36
C ALA A 33 -17.66 1.27 -14.57
N GLY A 34 -18.36 1.23 -15.69
CA GLY A 34 -17.87 0.68 -16.96
C GLY A 34 -16.77 1.54 -17.57
N ALA A 35 -16.82 2.87 -17.44
CA ALA A 35 -15.75 3.78 -17.83
C ALA A 35 -14.56 3.73 -16.86
N ALA A 36 -14.77 3.51 -15.56
CA ALA A 36 -13.67 3.30 -14.61
C ALA A 36 -12.93 1.98 -14.90
N VAL A 37 -13.66 0.88 -15.13
CA VAL A 37 -13.08 -0.43 -15.46
C VAL A 37 -12.47 -0.43 -16.87
N ARG A 38 -13.14 0.14 -17.88
CA ARG A 38 -12.52 0.32 -19.21
C ARG A 38 -11.37 1.30 -19.20
N SER A 39 -11.40 2.36 -18.40
CA SER A 39 -10.22 3.24 -18.25
C SER A 39 -9.07 2.56 -17.52
N GLY A 40 -9.32 1.52 -16.73
CA GLY A 40 -8.29 0.66 -16.14
C GLY A 40 -7.69 -0.30 -17.18
N ILE A 41 -8.52 -0.84 -18.08
CA ILE A 41 -8.10 -1.79 -19.13
C ILE A 41 -7.46 -1.05 -20.33
N ASP A 42 -8.03 0.07 -20.78
CA ASP A 42 -7.48 0.92 -21.83
C ASP A 42 -6.25 1.70 -21.34
N ARG A 43 -6.10 2.03 -20.04
CA ARG A 43 -4.84 2.62 -19.50
C ARG A 43 -3.66 1.67 -19.56
N ILE A 44 -3.91 0.37 -19.38
CA ILE A 44 -2.88 -0.67 -19.51
C ILE A 44 -2.50 -0.85 -21.00
N ALA A 45 -3.40 -0.54 -21.93
CA ALA A 45 -3.17 -0.68 -23.37
C ALA A 45 -2.74 0.61 -24.11
N SER A 46 -3.01 1.81 -23.59
CA SER A 46 -2.79 3.07 -24.34
C SER A 46 -2.22 4.26 -23.55
N GLY A 47 -1.99 4.13 -22.24
CA GLY A 47 -1.49 5.22 -21.39
C GLY A 47 -2.53 6.35 -21.20
N PRO A 48 -2.72 6.88 -19.98
CA PRO A 48 -3.67 7.97 -19.78
C PRO A 48 -3.18 9.29 -20.42
N PRO A 49 -4.08 10.10 -21.01
CA PRO A 49 -3.74 11.36 -21.67
C PRO A 49 -3.24 12.40 -20.65
N VAL A 50 -2.16 13.08 -21.02
CA VAL A 50 -1.42 14.03 -20.18
C VAL A 50 -2.06 15.42 -20.30
N PRO A 51 -2.60 16.02 -19.22
CA PRO A 51 -2.88 17.45 -19.21
C PRO A 51 -1.57 18.21 -18.98
N SER A 52 -1.28 19.15 -19.90
CA SER A 52 -0.25 20.16 -19.75
C SER A 52 -0.67 21.18 -18.70
N SER A 53 -0.19 21.04 -17.46
CA SER A 53 -0.34 22.07 -16.43
C SER A 53 0.98 22.27 -15.69
N SER A 54 1.37 23.53 -15.53
CA SER A 54 2.50 23.98 -14.70
C SER A 54 2.13 24.11 -13.22
N ASP A 55 0.90 23.73 -12.83
CA ASP A 55 0.42 23.70 -11.46
C ASP A 55 0.11 22.25 -11.02
N PRO A 56 0.47 21.86 -9.78
CA PRO A 56 0.37 20.49 -9.29
C PRO A 56 -1.10 20.03 -9.19
N MET A 57 -1.43 18.93 -9.88
CA MET A 57 -2.74 18.29 -9.76
C MET A 57 -2.79 17.42 -8.50
N GLN A 58 -3.61 17.81 -7.52
CA GLN A 58 -4.20 16.86 -6.57
C GLN A 58 -5.35 16.13 -7.28
N GLY A 59 -5.07 14.94 -7.81
CA GLY A 59 -6.08 14.01 -8.32
C GLY A 59 -5.78 12.59 -7.85
N ASP A 60 -6.80 11.74 -7.78
CA ASP A 60 -6.73 10.33 -7.33
C ASP A 60 -6.04 9.38 -8.35
N GLY A 61 -4.99 9.86 -9.02
CA GLY A 61 -4.11 9.06 -9.87
C GLY A 61 -2.94 8.47 -9.07
N GLY A 62 -2.48 7.27 -9.46
CA GLY A 62 -1.44 6.47 -8.80
C GLY A 62 -0.02 7.04 -8.87
N ILE A 63 0.18 8.26 -8.39
CA ILE A 63 1.50 8.74 -7.97
C ILE A 63 1.86 7.94 -6.73
N VAL A 64 2.99 7.23 -6.77
CA VAL A 64 3.60 6.57 -5.61
C VAL A 64 3.63 7.58 -4.46
N ARG A 65 2.78 7.44 -3.43
CA ARG A 65 2.69 8.51 -2.43
C ARG A 65 3.88 8.52 -1.47
N LYS A 66 4.56 7.37 -1.33
CA LYS A 66 5.71 7.21 -0.43
C LYS A 66 6.81 6.37 -1.06
N VAL A 67 8.04 6.78 -0.80
CA VAL A 67 9.26 6.02 -1.12
C VAL A 67 10.11 5.86 0.14
N LEU A 68 10.90 4.80 0.18
CA LEU A 68 11.99 4.63 1.14
C LEU A 68 13.31 5.00 0.47
N LEU A 69 14.07 5.94 1.04
CA LEU A 69 15.46 6.16 0.60
C LEU A 69 16.33 5.00 1.07
N LEU A 70 17.11 4.46 0.14
CA LEU A 70 17.91 3.26 0.37
C LEU A 70 19.23 3.52 1.08
N ARG A 71 19.81 4.72 0.95
CA ARG A 71 21.08 5.06 1.61
C ARG A 71 21.09 6.45 2.23
N ASP A 72 22.08 6.66 3.09
CA ASP A 72 22.40 7.97 3.64
C ASP A 72 23.23 8.78 2.64
N GLY A 73 23.16 10.11 2.71
CA GLY A 73 23.98 10.99 1.87
C GLY A 73 23.51 11.10 0.43
N VAL A 74 22.23 10.84 0.14
CA VAL A 74 21.69 10.94 -1.21
C VAL A 74 21.61 12.40 -1.63
N GLU A 75 22.22 12.73 -2.77
CA GLU A 75 22.17 14.08 -3.32
C GLU A 75 20.82 14.33 -4.00
N ALA A 76 20.10 15.34 -3.50
CA ALA A 76 18.89 15.85 -4.09
C ALA A 76 19.21 17.09 -4.95
N THR A 77 18.65 17.13 -6.15
CA THR A 77 18.95 18.12 -7.18
C THR A 77 17.76 19.06 -7.44
N ASP A 78 18.02 20.24 -8.01
CA ASP A 78 16.98 21.22 -8.36
C ASP A 78 16.04 20.74 -9.47
N ARG A 79 16.56 19.88 -10.35
CA ARG A 79 15.88 19.21 -11.47
C ARG A 79 16.57 17.85 -11.72
N PRO A 80 15.94 16.91 -12.45
CA PRO A 80 16.61 15.65 -12.82
C PRO A 80 18.01 15.89 -13.42
N ASP A 81 19.01 15.16 -12.92
CA ASP A 81 20.43 15.32 -13.27
C ASP A 81 20.98 16.76 -13.11
N GLY A 82 20.35 17.55 -12.24
CA GLY A 82 20.64 18.95 -12.01
C GLY A 82 21.78 19.20 -11.03
N THR A 83 21.84 20.41 -10.49
CA THR A 83 22.83 20.74 -9.46
C THR A 83 22.27 20.32 -8.10
N THR A 84 23.13 19.73 -7.28
CA THR A 84 22.80 19.33 -5.91
C THR A 84 22.38 20.56 -5.11
N VAL A 85 21.13 20.55 -4.62
CA VAL A 85 20.56 21.60 -3.76
C VAL A 85 20.63 21.21 -2.30
N GLU A 86 20.52 19.92 -2.00
CA GLU A 86 20.52 19.39 -0.65
C GLU A 86 21.09 17.97 -0.66
N THR A 87 21.86 17.60 0.36
CA THR A 87 22.26 16.21 0.58
C THR A 87 21.41 15.65 1.71
N ILE A 88 20.59 14.65 1.38
CA ILE A 88 19.76 13.94 2.35
C ILE A 88 20.67 13.01 3.14
N GLY A 89 21.20 13.52 4.25
CA GLY A 89 22.21 12.82 5.05
C GLY A 89 21.75 11.55 5.76
N ARG A 90 20.51 11.08 5.53
CA ARG A 90 19.93 9.92 6.22
C ARG A 90 18.77 9.27 5.48
N ARG A 91 18.60 7.97 5.63
CA ARG A 91 17.42 7.22 5.18
C ARG A 91 16.14 7.74 5.84
N ILE A 92 15.10 7.87 5.03
CA ILE A 92 13.77 8.34 5.44
C ILE A 92 12.70 7.70 4.57
N PHE A 93 11.48 7.63 5.10
CA PHE A 93 10.29 7.64 4.24
C PHE A 93 10.06 9.06 3.76
N ALA A 94 9.89 9.21 2.46
CA ALA A 94 9.60 10.49 1.84
C ALA A 94 8.31 10.41 1.02
N ASP A 95 7.57 11.49 1.02
CA ASP A 95 6.47 11.71 0.09
C ASP A 95 7.03 12.01 -1.29
N VAL A 96 6.46 11.40 -2.33
CA VAL A 96 6.78 11.79 -3.72
C VAL A 96 5.85 12.91 -4.14
N TYR A 97 6.45 13.99 -4.63
CA TYR A 97 5.75 15.13 -5.18
C TYR A 97 5.63 15.04 -6.70
N ASP A 98 6.72 14.66 -7.39
CA ASP A 98 6.78 14.60 -8.84
C ASP A 98 7.62 13.38 -9.30
N VAL A 99 7.42 12.93 -10.54
CA VAL A 99 8.17 11.81 -11.16
C VAL A 99 8.72 12.22 -12.52
N TRP A 100 9.86 11.67 -12.92
CA TRP A 100 10.49 11.95 -14.21
C TRP A 100 11.15 10.71 -14.84
N PRO A 101 11.03 10.49 -16.16
CA PRO A 101 10.11 11.17 -17.07
C PRO A 101 8.64 10.89 -16.68
N LEU A 102 7.73 11.75 -17.14
CA LEU A 102 6.29 11.61 -16.83
C LEU A 102 5.65 10.35 -17.44
N THR A 103 6.31 9.75 -18.44
CA THR A 103 5.86 8.55 -19.13
C THR A 103 7.01 7.56 -19.25
N GLY A 104 6.71 6.28 -19.05
CA GLY A 104 7.72 5.23 -19.01
C GLY A 104 8.21 4.95 -17.59
N GLU A 105 9.32 4.24 -17.49
CA GLU A 105 9.95 3.93 -16.21
C GLU A 105 10.56 5.20 -15.59
N PRO A 106 10.21 5.58 -14.35
CA PRO A 106 10.79 6.73 -13.69
C PRO A 106 12.29 6.55 -13.49
N THR A 107 13.04 7.55 -13.90
CA THR A 107 14.48 7.69 -13.64
C THR A 107 14.75 8.55 -12.42
N HIS A 108 13.80 9.40 -12.02
CA HIS A 108 13.92 10.31 -10.90
C HIS A 108 12.57 10.51 -10.19
N TYR A 109 12.66 10.78 -8.89
CA TYR A 109 11.54 11.17 -8.05
C TYR A 109 11.86 12.48 -7.35
N ARG A 110 10.94 13.44 -7.40
CA ARG A 110 11.00 14.60 -6.52
C ARG A 110 10.37 14.24 -5.20
N ILE A 111 11.15 14.28 -4.15
CA ILE A 111 10.75 13.75 -2.85
C ILE A 111 10.81 14.81 -1.76
N GLY A 112 10.16 14.54 -0.63
CA GLY A 112 10.28 15.38 0.55
C GLY A 112 9.57 14.81 1.77
N ASN A 113 9.52 15.58 2.85
CA ASN A 113 8.78 15.22 4.05
C ASN A 113 7.99 16.45 4.49
N ARG A 114 6.69 16.46 4.21
CA ARG A 114 5.78 17.64 4.33
C ARG A 114 6.10 18.81 3.40
N ARG A 115 7.35 18.99 3.00
CA ARG A 115 7.80 19.91 1.95
C ARG A 115 8.77 19.20 0.99
N PRO A 116 8.81 19.58 -0.30
CA PRO A 116 9.80 19.06 -1.25
C PRO A 116 11.23 19.37 -0.80
N ILE A 117 12.12 18.39 -0.92
CA ILE A 117 13.56 18.51 -0.71
C ILE A 117 14.26 18.71 -2.07
N GLY A 118 13.99 17.83 -3.03
CA GLY A 118 14.59 17.89 -4.37
C GLY A 118 14.37 16.61 -5.18
N TRP A 119 14.98 16.54 -6.36
CA TRP A 119 14.96 15.39 -7.25
C TRP A 119 16.07 14.39 -6.91
N VAL A 120 15.70 13.12 -6.83
CA VAL A 120 16.61 12.01 -6.47
C VAL A 120 16.49 10.92 -7.54
N PRO A 121 17.60 10.26 -7.93
CA PRO A 121 17.55 9.15 -8.88
C PRO A 121 16.67 7.99 -8.40
N ALA A 122 16.00 7.31 -9.32
CA ALA A 122 15.08 6.21 -9.03
C ALA A 122 15.77 5.01 -8.36
N GLU A 123 17.03 4.75 -8.66
CA GLU A 123 17.82 3.68 -8.04
C GLU A 123 18.13 3.92 -6.56
N GLU A 124 18.01 5.16 -6.07
CA GLU A 124 18.24 5.55 -4.68
C GLU A 124 17.01 5.37 -3.80
N VAL A 125 15.86 5.08 -4.42
CA VAL A 125 14.58 5.01 -3.75
C VAL A 125 13.88 3.70 -4.04
N LEU A 126 13.17 3.21 -3.03
CA LEU A 126 12.23 2.12 -3.19
C LEU A 126 10.79 2.67 -3.14
N PRO A 127 10.04 2.62 -4.25
CA PRO A 127 8.60 2.84 -4.25
C PRO A 127 7.92 1.85 -3.32
N TRP A 128 7.43 2.34 -2.18
CA TRP A 128 6.84 1.51 -1.15
C TRP A 128 5.80 2.33 -0.38
N ASP A 129 4.56 2.18 -0.81
CA ASP A 129 3.41 2.92 -0.33
C ASP A 129 2.72 2.23 0.86
N THR A 130 2.96 0.93 1.04
CA THR A 130 2.53 0.16 2.21
C THR A 130 3.64 0.03 3.24
N ARG A 131 3.30 -0.51 4.41
CA ARG A 131 4.26 -1.00 5.41
C ARG A 131 4.36 -2.52 5.42
N ILE A 132 3.81 -3.19 4.42
CA ILE A 132 3.72 -4.65 4.41
C ILE A 132 5.10 -5.21 4.07
N VAL A 133 5.53 -6.15 4.89
CA VAL A 133 6.77 -6.90 4.72
C VAL A 133 6.48 -8.39 4.77
N LEU A 134 7.29 -9.16 4.07
CA LEU A 134 7.46 -10.58 4.30
C LEU A 134 8.63 -10.75 5.28
N ILE A 135 8.41 -11.45 6.39
CA ILE A 135 9.42 -11.80 7.39
C ILE A 135 9.86 -13.24 7.08
N PRO A 136 10.96 -13.43 6.32
CA PRO A 136 11.37 -14.76 5.91
C PRO A 136 12.16 -15.46 7.02
N GLU A 137 12.15 -16.78 7.04
CA GLU A 137 13.22 -17.53 7.70
C GLU A 137 14.52 -17.42 6.88
N PRO A 138 15.71 -17.40 7.52
CA PRO A 138 16.97 -17.44 6.79
C PRO A 138 17.06 -18.65 5.85
N GLY A 139 17.48 -18.44 4.61
CA GLY A 139 17.50 -19.50 3.61
C GLY A 139 17.48 -18.98 2.18
N ARG A 140 16.70 -19.63 1.32
CA ARG A 140 16.58 -19.29 -0.09
C ARG A 140 15.12 -19.14 -0.51
N ILE A 141 14.83 -18.07 -1.23
CA ILE A 141 13.52 -17.81 -1.82
C ILE A 141 13.65 -17.82 -3.34
N ALA A 142 12.69 -18.46 -4.00
CA ALA A 142 12.62 -18.52 -5.45
C ALA A 142 11.75 -17.35 -5.97
N LEU A 143 12.35 -16.42 -6.69
CA LEU A 143 11.68 -15.23 -7.24
C LEU A 143 11.51 -15.37 -8.76
N ALA A 144 10.29 -15.18 -9.24
CA ALA A 144 9.96 -15.09 -10.66
C ALA A 144 9.89 -13.64 -11.13
N ASP A 145 10.11 -13.39 -12.42
CA ASP A 145 9.98 -12.04 -12.99
C ASP A 145 8.50 -11.64 -13.20
N GLU A 146 7.61 -12.62 -13.32
CA GLU A 146 6.17 -12.44 -13.48
C GLU A 146 5.35 -13.29 -12.49
N PRO A 147 4.11 -12.89 -12.15
CA PRO A 147 3.21 -13.68 -11.32
C PRO A 147 2.98 -15.08 -11.89
N GLY A 148 3.11 -16.11 -11.06
CA GLY A 148 3.01 -17.51 -11.50
C GLY A 148 4.12 -18.01 -12.43
N GLY A 149 5.17 -17.23 -12.67
CA GLY A 149 6.28 -17.60 -13.56
C GLY A 149 6.99 -18.89 -13.15
N SER A 150 7.36 -19.68 -14.17
CA SER A 150 8.11 -20.93 -13.99
C SER A 150 9.62 -20.71 -13.90
N ASP A 151 10.14 -19.66 -14.54
CA ASP A 151 11.54 -19.28 -14.41
C ASP A 151 11.75 -18.54 -13.09
N ARG A 152 12.63 -19.07 -12.24
CA ARG A 152 12.78 -18.63 -10.86
C ARG A 152 14.25 -18.55 -10.49
N ALA A 153 14.67 -17.35 -10.12
CA ALA A 153 15.98 -17.13 -9.55
C ALA A 153 15.96 -17.38 -8.05
N LEU A 154 16.92 -18.16 -7.56
CA LEU A 154 17.13 -18.33 -6.13
C LEU A 154 17.87 -17.12 -5.56
N VAL A 155 17.30 -16.54 -4.50
CA VAL A 155 17.89 -15.43 -3.75
C VAL A 155 18.08 -15.86 -2.31
N GLU A 156 19.27 -15.61 -1.77
CA GLU A 156 19.58 -15.87 -0.36
C GLU A 156 19.00 -14.75 0.51
N VAL A 157 18.42 -15.14 1.64
CA VAL A 157 17.81 -14.24 2.63
C VAL A 157 18.31 -14.58 4.02
N ASP A 158 18.52 -13.57 4.86
CA ASP A 158 19.12 -13.69 6.19
C ASP A 158 18.14 -13.44 7.34
N GLY A 159 16.84 -13.35 7.03
CA GLY A 159 15.79 -13.02 8.00
C GLY A 159 15.43 -11.53 8.02
N THR A 160 16.19 -10.67 7.33
CA THR A 160 15.81 -9.26 7.18
C THR A 160 14.42 -9.17 6.50
N PRO A 161 13.47 -8.38 7.05
CA PRO A 161 12.16 -8.24 6.45
C PRO A 161 12.23 -7.67 5.02
N LEU A 162 11.42 -8.23 4.14
CA LEU A 162 11.42 -7.95 2.70
C LEU A 162 10.17 -7.12 2.34
N PRO A 163 10.33 -5.87 1.86
CA PRO A 163 9.21 -5.04 1.45
C PRO A 163 8.34 -5.73 0.41
N VAL A 164 7.02 -5.70 0.62
CA VAL A 164 6.03 -6.08 -0.38
C VAL A 164 5.62 -4.82 -1.13
N VAL A 165 5.93 -4.79 -2.43
CA VAL A 165 5.70 -3.62 -3.30
C VAL A 165 4.53 -3.80 -4.26
N ASP A 166 4.06 -5.03 -4.45
CA ASP A 166 2.87 -5.35 -5.24
C ASP A 166 2.31 -6.73 -4.83
N TRP A 167 1.06 -7.02 -5.17
CA TRP A 167 0.44 -8.32 -4.96
C TRP A 167 -0.63 -8.63 -6.00
N ARG A 168 -0.69 -9.89 -6.45
CA ARG A 168 -1.65 -10.34 -7.46
C ARG A 168 -1.95 -11.83 -7.29
N GLY A 169 -3.20 -12.17 -6.99
CA GLY A 169 -3.70 -13.56 -7.08
C GLY A 169 -2.90 -14.61 -6.29
N GLY A 170 -2.48 -14.29 -5.06
CA GLY A 170 -1.66 -15.20 -4.24
C GLY A 170 -0.16 -14.95 -4.31
N ASP A 171 0.29 -14.15 -5.29
CA ASP A 171 1.69 -13.83 -5.50
C ASP A 171 2.00 -12.43 -4.97
N LEU A 172 3.14 -12.30 -4.28
CA LEU A 172 3.67 -11.05 -3.76
C LEU A 172 4.89 -10.66 -4.57
N ARG A 173 4.96 -9.40 -5.00
CA ARG A 173 6.21 -8.84 -5.48
C ARG A 173 6.97 -8.31 -4.28
N ILE A 174 8.13 -8.92 -4.01
CA ILE A 174 8.98 -8.54 -2.90
C ILE A 174 10.29 -7.95 -3.37
N VAL A 175 10.96 -7.25 -2.46
CA VAL A 175 12.30 -6.69 -2.64
C VAL A 175 13.24 -7.43 -1.71
N ALA A 176 14.18 -8.17 -2.30
CA ALA A 176 15.23 -8.87 -1.58
C ALA A 176 16.49 -8.01 -1.46
N TRP A 177 17.07 -7.97 -0.27
CA TRP A 177 18.29 -7.23 0.02
C TRP A 177 19.54 -7.99 -0.42
N GLU A 178 20.63 -7.26 -0.64
CA GLU A 178 21.96 -7.87 -0.70
C GLU A 178 22.32 -8.42 0.69
N LEU A 179 22.90 -9.63 0.72
CA LEU A 179 23.16 -10.36 1.96
C LEU A 179 24.04 -9.54 2.92
N GLY A 180 23.57 -9.34 4.16
CA GLY A 180 24.28 -8.53 5.15
C GLY A 180 24.26 -7.01 4.90
N LYS A 181 23.49 -6.53 3.91
CA LYS A 181 23.27 -5.10 3.60
C LYS A 181 21.83 -4.67 3.85
N GLY A 182 21.13 -5.34 4.77
CA GLY A 182 19.71 -5.15 5.05
C GLY A 182 19.28 -3.68 5.01
N TRP A 183 18.23 -3.39 4.22
CA TRP A 183 17.69 -2.04 4.02
C TRP A 183 18.62 -0.99 3.39
N GLU A 184 19.80 -1.37 2.90
CA GLU A 184 20.75 -0.45 2.24
C GLU A 184 20.84 -0.68 0.74
N ARG A 185 20.77 -1.95 0.31
CA ARG A 185 21.00 -2.31 -1.08
C ARG A 185 20.08 -3.44 -1.52
N VAL A 186 19.36 -3.20 -2.61
CA VAL A 186 18.50 -4.19 -3.24
C VAL A 186 19.36 -5.15 -4.06
N SER A 187 19.19 -6.44 -3.84
CA SER A 187 19.76 -7.50 -4.66
C SER A 187 18.86 -7.79 -5.87
N ARG A 188 17.57 -8.02 -5.61
CA ARG A 188 16.58 -8.37 -6.64
C ARG A 188 15.17 -8.01 -6.19
N SER A 189 14.30 -7.67 -7.14
CA SER A 189 12.85 -7.72 -6.92
C SER A 189 12.24 -8.84 -7.76
N GLY A 190 11.14 -9.43 -7.28
CA GLY A 190 10.45 -10.47 -8.02
C GLY A 190 9.22 -11.01 -7.30
N TRP A 191 8.47 -11.84 -8.01
CA TRP A 191 7.23 -12.44 -7.56
C TRP A 191 7.46 -13.76 -6.83
N VAL A 192 6.74 -13.95 -5.74
CA VAL A 192 6.74 -15.19 -4.97
C VAL A 192 5.34 -15.53 -4.48
N ARG A 193 4.96 -16.80 -4.50
CA ARG A 193 3.68 -17.23 -3.92
C ARG A 193 3.80 -17.31 -2.40
N VAL A 194 2.85 -16.72 -1.68
CA VAL A 194 2.85 -16.67 -0.19
C VAL A 194 3.08 -18.05 0.42
N GLY A 195 2.32 -19.07 0.01
CA GLY A 195 2.43 -20.43 0.54
C GLY A 195 3.69 -21.21 0.10
N GLN A 196 4.59 -20.58 -0.68
CA GLN A 196 5.87 -21.18 -1.07
C GLN A 196 7.05 -20.59 -0.31
N VAL A 197 6.83 -19.62 0.57
CA VAL A 197 7.88 -19.04 1.42
C VAL A 197 7.72 -19.53 2.85
N ASN A 198 8.82 -19.99 3.43
CA ASN A 198 8.92 -20.18 4.87
C ASN A 198 9.08 -18.80 5.51
N GLY A 199 7.97 -18.23 5.97
CA GLY A 199 7.94 -16.90 6.54
C GLY A 199 6.51 -16.47 6.88
N THR A 200 6.39 -15.28 7.45
CA THR A 200 5.10 -14.68 7.79
C THR A 200 4.99 -13.28 7.24
N LEU A 201 3.78 -12.83 6.95
CA LEU A 201 3.55 -11.44 6.58
C LEU A 201 3.47 -10.59 7.84
N GLY A 202 3.98 -9.37 7.74
CA GLY A 202 4.00 -8.41 8.83
C GLY A 202 3.80 -6.99 8.34
N ALA A 203 3.77 -6.06 9.31
CA ALA A 203 3.89 -4.64 9.04
C ALA A 203 5.16 -4.10 9.69
N LEU A 204 5.85 -3.21 8.99
CA LEU A 204 6.97 -2.47 9.53
C LEU A 204 6.45 -1.26 10.33
N VAL A 205 6.56 -1.35 11.66
CA VAL A 205 5.98 -0.42 12.62
C VAL A 205 7.09 0.26 13.41
N SER A 206 6.98 1.57 13.61
CA SER A 206 7.89 2.28 14.52
C SER A 206 7.52 2.09 15.98
N ARG A 207 8.46 2.28 16.90
CA ARG A 207 8.16 2.18 18.35
C ARG A 207 7.05 3.14 18.78
N THR A 208 7.01 4.34 18.23
CA THR A 208 5.94 5.32 18.51
C THR A 208 4.58 4.82 18.05
N GLU A 209 4.51 4.20 16.86
CA GLU A 209 3.27 3.61 16.35
C GLU A 209 2.84 2.39 17.18
N LEU A 210 3.78 1.58 17.67
CA LEU A 210 3.48 0.47 18.59
C LEU A 210 2.86 0.99 19.90
N LEU A 211 3.43 2.05 20.49
CA LEU A 211 2.88 2.65 21.71
C LEU A 211 1.49 3.25 21.47
N GLU A 212 1.25 3.82 20.29
CA GLU A 212 -0.06 4.30 19.89
C GLU A 212 -1.06 3.13 19.71
N LEU A 213 -0.63 2.03 19.11
CA LEU A 213 -1.43 0.81 19.00
C LEU A 213 -1.79 0.27 20.39
N LEU A 214 -0.81 0.15 21.29
CA LEU A 214 -1.02 -0.31 22.66
C LEU A 214 -2.01 0.59 23.40
N ARG A 215 -1.86 1.91 23.27
CA ARG A 215 -2.78 2.88 23.88
C ARG A 215 -4.22 2.70 23.37
N ARG A 216 -4.38 2.44 22.06
CA ARG A 216 -5.69 2.30 21.43
C ARG A 216 -6.28 0.89 21.55
N SER A 217 -5.50 -0.12 21.91
CA SER A 217 -5.96 -1.51 22.01
C SER A 217 -6.65 -1.86 23.34
N LEU A 218 -6.45 -1.05 24.39
CA LEU A 218 -6.93 -1.35 25.76
C LEU A 218 -8.46 -1.50 25.86
N ASP A 219 -9.24 -0.74 25.08
CA ASP A 219 -10.71 -0.73 25.12
C ASP A 219 -11.34 -0.75 23.71
N VAL A 220 -10.76 -1.52 22.79
CA VAL A 220 -11.11 -1.45 21.36
C VAL A 220 -12.26 -2.38 20.97
N SER A 221 -13.23 -1.87 20.20
CA SER A 221 -14.25 -2.70 19.55
C SER A 221 -13.66 -3.51 18.37
N PRO A 222 -14.30 -4.61 17.91
CA PRO A 222 -13.81 -5.37 16.74
C PRO A 222 -13.64 -4.53 15.47
N ALA A 223 -14.54 -3.58 15.23
CA ALA A 223 -14.48 -2.69 14.08
C ALA A 223 -13.29 -1.72 14.19
N GLU A 224 -13.04 -1.19 15.38
CA GLU A 224 -11.88 -0.33 15.63
C GLU A 224 -10.57 -1.12 15.57
N ALA A 225 -10.53 -2.38 16.01
CA ALA A 225 -9.34 -3.23 15.89
C ALA A 225 -8.97 -3.46 14.41
N ARG A 226 -9.98 -3.71 13.55
CA ARG A 226 -9.79 -3.76 12.09
C ARG A 226 -9.28 -2.44 11.53
N ALA A 227 -9.87 -1.33 11.97
CA ALA A 227 -9.43 0.01 11.55
C ALA A 227 -7.98 0.29 11.97
N LEU A 228 -7.59 -0.06 13.20
CA LEU A 228 -6.21 0.04 13.70
C LEU A 228 -5.25 -0.77 12.86
N ARG A 229 -5.59 -2.03 12.56
CA ARG A 229 -4.78 -2.89 11.69
C ARG A 229 -4.56 -2.23 10.33
N VAL A 230 -5.62 -1.72 9.69
CA VAL A 230 -5.49 -1.03 8.39
C VAL A 230 -4.64 0.23 8.50
N LEU A 231 -4.84 1.05 9.54
CA LEU A 231 -4.00 2.24 9.77
C LEU A 231 -2.52 1.88 9.93
N THR A 232 -2.20 0.79 10.63
CA THR A 232 -0.84 0.26 10.76
C THR A 232 -0.25 -0.13 9.41
N LEU A 233 -1.00 -0.88 8.59
CA LEU A 233 -0.53 -1.34 7.27
C LEU A 233 -0.25 -0.18 6.32
N LEU A 234 -0.95 0.94 6.48
CA LEU A 234 -0.76 2.15 5.70
C LEU A 234 0.29 3.10 6.29
N GLY A 235 0.84 2.80 7.47
CA GLY A 235 1.73 3.70 8.21
C GLY A 235 1.06 5.04 8.55
N ARG A 236 -0.19 4.96 9.02
CA ARG A 236 -1.09 6.07 9.39
C ARG A 236 -1.56 5.95 10.83
N MET A 237 -0.61 5.66 11.72
CA MET A 237 -0.84 5.48 13.15
C MET A 237 -0.49 6.76 13.93
N ALA A 238 -0.90 7.93 13.44
CA ALA A 238 -0.75 9.18 14.19
C ALA A 238 -1.92 9.41 15.17
N PRO A 239 -1.70 10.13 16.29
CA PRO A 239 -2.77 10.49 17.22
C PRO A 239 -3.92 11.22 16.50
N GLY A 240 -5.15 10.73 16.67
CA GLY A 240 -6.35 11.31 16.07
C GLY A 240 -6.64 10.86 14.64
N GLU A 241 -5.78 10.06 14.00
CA GLU A 241 -6.11 9.46 12.70
C GLU A 241 -7.18 8.37 12.85
N SER A 242 -8.17 8.46 11.97
CA SER A 242 -9.27 7.51 11.84
C SER A 242 -9.49 7.17 10.38
N ILE A 243 -10.06 6.00 10.13
CA ILE A 243 -10.41 5.50 8.82
C ILE A 243 -11.88 5.08 8.82
N ARG A 244 -12.60 5.39 7.74
CA ARG A 244 -14.02 5.03 7.63
C ARG A 244 -14.17 3.53 7.36
N ALA A 245 -15.28 2.94 7.81
CA ALA A 245 -15.55 1.52 7.59
C ALA A 245 -15.48 1.11 6.10
N GLU A 246 -16.01 1.95 5.20
CA GLU A 246 -15.93 1.72 3.74
C GLU A 246 -14.49 1.64 3.24
N GLN A 247 -13.59 2.47 3.78
CA GLN A 247 -12.16 2.47 3.43
C GLN A 247 -11.45 1.25 4.01
N VAL A 248 -11.82 0.82 5.22
CA VAL A 248 -11.32 -0.44 5.81
C VAL A 248 -11.70 -1.61 4.91
N GLU A 249 -12.96 -1.70 4.49
CA GLU A 249 -13.42 -2.75 3.57
C GLU A 249 -12.75 -2.69 2.20
N GLU A 250 -12.50 -1.49 1.67
CA GLU A 250 -11.78 -1.31 0.41
C GLU A 250 -10.34 -1.81 0.51
N VAL A 251 -9.61 -1.42 1.56
CA VAL A 251 -8.24 -1.87 1.79
C VAL A 251 -8.20 -3.37 2.04
N GLU A 252 -9.08 -3.90 2.90
CA GLU A 252 -9.16 -5.34 3.15
C GLU A 252 -9.52 -6.14 1.89
N ARG A 253 -10.39 -5.62 1.02
CA ARG A 253 -10.70 -6.25 -0.27
C ARG A 253 -9.49 -6.23 -1.20
N ALA A 254 -8.77 -5.11 -1.25
CA ALA A 254 -7.54 -4.99 -2.01
C ALA A 254 -6.47 -5.98 -1.52
N LEU A 255 -6.33 -6.16 -0.20
CA LEU A 255 -5.40 -7.10 0.42
C LEU A 255 -5.86 -8.56 0.28
N SER A 256 -7.16 -8.84 0.40
CA SER A 256 -7.73 -10.20 0.32
C SER A 256 -7.75 -10.76 -1.10
N GLY A 257 -7.77 -9.91 -2.13
CA GLY A 257 -7.54 -10.31 -3.53
C GLY A 257 -6.15 -10.94 -3.77
N GLY A 258 -5.25 -10.84 -2.78
CA GLY A 258 -3.92 -11.45 -2.75
C GLY A 258 -3.82 -12.84 -2.09
N GLY A 259 -4.90 -13.43 -1.57
CA GLY A 259 -4.87 -14.77 -0.94
C GLY A 259 -4.22 -14.80 0.46
N GLU A 260 -4.88 -15.45 1.42
CA GLU A 260 -4.42 -15.78 2.79
C GLU A 260 -3.75 -14.67 3.66
N LEU A 261 -3.81 -13.40 3.27
CA LEU A 261 -3.51 -12.26 4.17
C LEU A 261 -4.58 -12.07 5.27
N GLY A 262 -5.71 -12.77 5.13
CA GLY A 262 -6.88 -12.71 6.01
C GLY A 262 -7.12 -14.02 6.75
N GLY A 263 -6.15 -14.48 7.55
CA GLY A 263 -6.52 -15.29 8.69
C GLY A 263 -7.50 -14.46 9.52
N SER A 264 -8.73 -14.94 9.74
CA SER A 264 -9.68 -14.32 10.65
C SER A 264 -9.33 -14.84 12.05
N PRO A 265 -8.61 -14.08 12.88
CA PRO A 265 -8.39 -14.50 14.23
C PRO A 265 -9.67 -14.20 15.02
N SER A 266 -9.93 -15.02 16.02
CA SER A 266 -10.85 -14.65 17.08
C SER A 266 -10.18 -13.57 17.93
N ILE A 267 -10.82 -12.40 18.05
CA ILE A 267 -10.35 -11.32 18.91
C ILE A 267 -10.40 -11.79 20.37
N ASP A 268 -9.25 -12.10 20.92
CA ASP A 268 -9.05 -12.05 22.37
C ASP A 268 -8.32 -10.75 22.71
N ARG A 269 -9.06 -9.79 23.28
CA ARG A 269 -8.60 -8.40 23.53
C ARG A 269 -7.51 -8.34 24.59
N GLU A 270 -7.68 -9.12 25.66
CA GLU A 270 -6.71 -9.23 26.74
C GLU A 270 -5.40 -9.81 26.17
N ALA A 271 -5.53 -10.78 25.27
CA ALA A 271 -4.39 -11.34 24.55
C ALA A 271 -3.69 -10.35 23.59
N LEU A 272 -4.39 -9.39 22.97
CA LEU A 272 -3.77 -8.41 22.06
C LEU A 272 -2.92 -7.38 22.81
N SER A 273 -3.48 -6.77 23.86
CA SER A 273 -2.74 -5.78 24.67
C SER A 273 -1.49 -6.42 25.29
N ASP A 274 -1.62 -7.64 25.82
CA ASP A 274 -0.49 -8.38 26.39
C ASP A 274 0.58 -8.72 25.34
N ARG A 275 0.17 -9.09 24.11
CA ARG A 275 1.11 -9.32 23.00
C ARG A 275 1.87 -8.05 22.64
N LEU A 276 1.17 -6.93 22.45
CA LEU A 276 1.79 -5.64 22.12
C LEU A 276 2.69 -5.13 23.26
N GLY A 277 2.30 -5.37 24.51
CA GLY A 277 3.11 -5.06 25.69
C GLY A 277 4.43 -5.84 25.69
N ARG A 278 4.38 -7.16 25.48
CA ARG A 278 5.60 -7.99 25.35
C ARG A 278 6.49 -7.53 24.20
N LEU A 279 5.91 -7.22 23.03
CA LEU A 279 6.66 -6.71 21.88
C LEU A 279 7.37 -5.38 22.17
N ASN A 280 6.78 -4.52 23.01
CA ASN A 280 7.42 -3.28 23.45
C ASN A 280 8.55 -3.51 24.46
N ASP A 281 8.38 -4.48 25.36
CA ASP A 281 9.39 -4.82 26.37
C ASP A 281 10.60 -5.53 25.74
N GLU A 282 10.34 -6.40 24.75
CA GLU A 282 11.35 -7.14 23.97
C GLU A 282 11.72 -6.40 22.67
N TRP A 283 11.68 -5.06 22.68
CA TRP A 283 11.88 -4.28 21.46
C TRP A 283 13.31 -4.40 20.93
N GLU A 284 13.44 -5.00 19.75
CA GLU A 284 14.66 -5.06 18.96
C GLU A 284 14.33 -4.58 17.54
N ALA A 285 15.10 -3.61 17.05
CA ALA A 285 14.81 -2.94 15.79
C ALA A 285 15.38 -3.71 14.59
N ASP A 286 14.55 -3.96 13.58
CA ASP A 286 14.99 -4.49 12.27
C ASP A 286 15.64 -3.41 11.41
N ALA A 287 15.27 -2.15 11.65
CA ALA A 287 15.83 -0.99 10.97
C ALA A 287 15.78 0.25 11.86
N THR A 288 16.80 1.10 11.75
CA THR A 288 16.83 2.40 12.42
C THR A 288 17.10 3.50 11.40
N TRP A 289 16.13 4.40 11.23
CA TRP A 289 16.20 5.50 10.26
C TRP A 289 15.90 6.81 10.97
N SER A 290 16.80 7.78 10.85
CA SER A 290 16.63 9.09 11.49
C SER A 290 16.39 9.04 13.01
N GLY A 291 16.96 8.04 13.69
CA GLY A 291 16.73 7.80 15.13
C GLY A 291 15.37 7.21 15.47
N ILE A 292 14.58 6.85 14.46
CA ILE A 292 13.33 6.11 14.60
C ILE A 292 13.64 4.64 14.35
N GLU A 293 13.37 3.83 15.36
CA GLU A 293 13.48 2.37 15.30
C GLU A 293 12.19 1.79 14.72
N TYR A 294 12.34 0.86 13.80
CA TYR A 294 11.29 0.10 13.17
C TYR A 294 11.48 -1.38 13.43
N ARG A 295 10.36 -2.07 13.64
CA ARG A 295 10.30 -3.51 13.77
C ARG A 295 9.20 -4.06 12.88
N ALA A 296 9.48 -5.16 12.20
CA ALA A 296 8.50 -5.94 11.49
C ALA A 296 7.70 -6.77 12.51
N ILE A 297 6.42 -6.43 12.63
CA ILE A 297 5.50 -7.14 13.52
C ILE A 297 4.63 -8.06 12.66
N PRO A 298 4.58 -9.37 12.94
CA PRO A 298 3.71 -10.31 12.22
C PRO A 298 2.25 -9.83 12.23
N LEU A 299 1.54 -10.03 11.12
CA LEU A 299 0.13 -9.61 11.01
C LEU A 299 -0.76 -10.29 12.05
N ASN A 300 -0.42 -11.51 12.46
CA ASN A 300 -1.11 -12.26 13.51
C ASN A 300 -0.95 -11.63 14.90
N ASP A 301 0.12 -10.87 15.12
CA ASP A 301 0.34 -10.14 16.37
C ASP A 301 -0.31 -8.75 16.34
N LEU A 302 -0.57 -8.23 15.14
CA LEU A 302 -1.33 -7.00 14.89
C LEU A 302 -2.83 -7.24 14.77
N SER A 303 -3.27 -8.50 14.76
CA SER A 303 -4.65 -8.85 14.49
C SER A 303 -5.52 -8.82 15.74
N GLY A 304 -6.69 -8.20 15.58
CA GLY A 304 -7.92 -8.60 16.26
C GLY A 304 -8.55 -9.73 15.48
#